data_AF-A0A3S3AFR1-F1
#
_entry.id   AF-A0A3S3AFR1-F1
#
_cell.length_a   1.000
_cell.length_b   1.000
_cell.length_c   1.000
_cell.angle_alpha   90.00
_cell.angle_beta   90.00
_cell.angle_gamma   90.00
#
_symmetry.space_group_name_H-M   'P 1'
#
loop_
_entity.id
_entity.type
_entity.pdbx_description
1 polymer ?
#
loop_
_entity_poly.entity_id
_entity_poly.type
_entity_poly.pdbx_seq_one_letter_code
_entity_poly.pdbx_strand_id
1 'polypeptide(L)' 'MTSVDTDEIRVIETGAPPARFARGWHCLGLVADFKDGKPHSVEAFGTK' A
#
# COMPACT_ATOMS: atom_id res chain seq x y z
N MET A 1 40.27 -15.94 23.99
CA MET A 1 39.82 -14.79 24.80
C MET A 1 38.61 -14.21 24.07
N THR A 2 37.43 -14.49 24.62
CA THR A 2 36.12 -14.23 24.03
C THR A 2 35.81 -12.74 24.01
N SER A 3 35.62 -12.15 22.83
CA SER A 3 34.96 -10.84 22.70
C SER A 3 33.46 -11.06 22.82
N VAL A 4 32.85 -10.38 23.79
CA VAL A 4 31.42 -10.36 24.02
C VAL A 4 30.76 -9.81 22.75
N ASP A 5 29.95 -10.62 22.09
CA ASP A 5 29.04 -10.14 21.06
C ASP A 5 27.98 -9.34 21.83
N THR A 6 28.18 -8.02 21.90
CA THR A 6 27.21 -7.10 22.50
C THR A 6 25.90 -7.32 21.76
N ASP A 7 24.84 -7.68 22.48
CA ASP A 7 23.49 -7.88 21.95
C ASP A 7 22.93 -6.51 21.52
N GLU A 8 23.47 -5.94 20.44
CA GLU A 8 23.10 -4.64 19.93
C GLU A 8 21.71 -4.73 19.31
N ILE A 9 20.75 -4.11 19.98
CA ILE A 9 19.37 -4.02 19.52
C ILE A 9 19.35 -3.22 18.22
N ARG A 10 19.11 -3.90 17.09
CA ARG A 10 18.93 -3.25 15.79
C ARG A 10 17.64 -2.44 15.78
N VAL A 11 17.74 -1.19 15.37
CA VAL A 11 16.59 -0.29 15.21
C VAL A 11 15.93 -0.52 13.86
N ILE A 12 14.61 -0.60 13.82
CA ILE A 12 13.84 -0.65 12.57
C ILE A 12 13.71 0.78 12.04
N GLU A 13 14.17 0.99 10.81
CA GLU A 13 13.99 2.25 10.11
C GLU A 13 12.69 2.24 9.31
N THR A 14 11.91 3.32 9.43
CA THR A 14 10.69 3.53 8.65
C THR A 14 10.85 4.77 7.77
N GLY A 15 10.80 4.57 6.45
CA GLY A 15 10.77 5.65 5.47
C GLY A 15 9.35 6.14 5.17
N ALA A 16 9.25 7.29 4.49
CA ALA A 16 7.97 7.76 3.96
C ALA A 16 7.46 6.79 2.87
N PRO A 17 6.14 6.56 2.77
CA PRO A 17 5.57 5.79 1.67
C PRO A 17 5.91 6.42 0.31
N PRO A 18 6.11 5.60 -0.75
CA PRO A 18 6.32 6.14 -2.07
C PRO A 18 5.07 6.85 -2.58
N ALA A 19 5.25 7.96 -3.30
CA ALA A 19 4.16 8.60 -4.05
C ALA A 19 3.66 7.74 -5.24
N ARG A 20 4.41 6.70 -5.61
CA ARG A 20 4.10 5.80 -6.72
C ARG A 20 3.15 4.68 -6.26
N PHE A 21 2.02 4.54 -6.96
CA PHE A 21 1.09 3.42 -6.78
C PHE A 21 1.55 2.14 -7.48
N ALA A 22 1.09 0.98 -7.00
CA ALA A 22 1.45 -0.32 -7.53
C ALA A 22 0.94 -0.53 -8.96
N ARG A 23 1.73 -1.19 -9.82
CA ARG A 23 1.28 -1.63 -11.15
C ARG A 23 0.63 -2.99 -11.01
N GLY A 24 -0.63 -3.12 -11.42
CA GLY A 24 -1.35 -4.39 -11.39
C GLY A 24 -2.85 -4.21 -11.36
N TRP A 25 -3.55 -5.33 -11.20
CA TRP A 25 -5.00 -5.35 -11.04
C TRP A 25 -5.40 -4.90 -9.64
N HIS A 26 -6.44 -4.06 -9.59
CA HIS A 26 -7.05 -3.59 -8.35
C HIS A 26 -8.55 -3.84 -8.44
N CYS A 27 -9.11 -4.51 -7.43
CA CYS A 27 -10.54 -4.68 -7.31
C CYS A 27 -11.18 -3.33 -6.97
N LEU A 28 -12.22 -2.93 -7.70
CA LEU A 28 -12.95 -1.67 -7.47
C LEU A 28 -14.28 -1.86 -6.72
N GLY A 29 -14.68 -3.10 -6.43
CA GLY A 29 -15.91 -3.42 -5.70
C GLY A 29 -16.70 -4.56 -6.34
N LEU A 30 -17.94 -4.74 -5.90
CA LEU A 30 -18.82 -5.79 -6.41
C LEU A 30 -19.45 -5.35 -7.72
N VAL A 31 -19.59 -6.31 -8.64
CA VAL A 31 -20.22 -6.07 -9.94
C VAL A 31 -21.67 -5.57 -9.82
N ALA A 32 -22.39 -5.98 -8.77
CA ALA A 32 -23.76 -5.53 -8.52
C ALA A 32 -23.85 -4.02 -8.32
N ASP A 33 -22.82 -3.40 -7.74
CA ASP A 33 -22.80 -1.97 -7.42
C ASP A 33 -22.60 -1.10 -8.68
N PHE A 34 -22.05 -1.68 -9.75
CA PHE A 34 -21.73 -0.97 -11.00
C PHE A 34 -22.65 -1.32 -12.18
N LYS A 35 -23.58 -2.27 -12.00
CA LYS A 35 -24.52 -2.74 -13.05
C LYS A 35 -25.88 -2.04 -12.99
N ASP A 36 -25.91 -0.77 -12.59
CA ASP A 36 -27.14 0.00 -12.41
C ASP A 36 -27.43 0.99 -13.55
N GLY A 37 -26.53 1.09 -14.54
CA GLY A 37 -26.67 1.98 -15.69
C GLY A 37 -26.34 3.45 -15.40
N LYS A 38 -25.76 3.76 -14.23
CA LYS A 38 -25.35 5.12 -13.86
C LYS A 38 -23.83 5.28 -13.92
N PRO A 39 -23.31 6.50 -14.14
CA PRO A 39 -21.90 6.78 -13.94
C PRO A 39 -21.50 6.64 -12.46
N HIS A 40 -20.33 6.06 -12.21
CA HIS A 40 -19.74 5.90 -10.87
C HIS A 40 -18.35 6.54 -10.83
N SER A 41 -18.12 7.42 -9.84
CA SER A 41 -16.82 8.02 -9.60
C SER A 41 -15.96 7.09 -8.76
N VAL A 42 -14.65 7.02 -9.05
CA VAL A 42 -13.70 6.23 -8.25
C VAL A 42 -12.50 7.10 -7.93
N GLU A 43 -12.37 7.51 -6.66
CA GLU A 43 -11.20 8.23 -6.18
C GLU A 43 -10.11 7.23 -5.77
N ALA A 44 -9.15 7.00 -6.66
CA ALA A 44 -8.07 6.05 -6.45
C ALA A 44 -6.76 6.57 -7.04
N PHE A 45 -5.65 6.06 -6.51
CA PHE A 45 -4.30 6.36 -7.03
C PHE A 45 -3.99 7.86 -7.14
N GLY A 46 -4.45 8.64 -6.15
CA GLY A 46 -4.14 10.06 -6.03
C GLY A 46 -4.95 10.99 -6.95
N THR A 47 -6.05 10.51 -7.54
CA THR A 47 -6.92 11.32 -8.42
C THR A 47 -8.39 10.88 -8.38
N LYS A 48 -9.25 11.57 -9.12
CA LYS A 48 -10.70 11.32 -9.28
C LYS A 48 -11.03 10.80 -10.68
#